data_AF-A0A150P5X8-F1
#
_entry.id   AF-A0A150P5X8-F1
#
_cell.length_a   1.000
_cell.length_b   1.000
_cell.length_c   1.000
_cell.angle_alpha   90.00
_cell.angle_beta   90.00
_cell.angle_gamma   90.00
#
_symmetry.space_group_name_H-M   'P 1'
#
loop_
_entity.id
_entity.type
_entity.pdbx_description
1 polymer ?
#
loop_
_entity_poly.entity_id
_entity_poly.type
_entity_poly.pdbx_seq_one_letter_code
_entity_poly.pdbx_strand_id
1 'polypeptide(L)'
;MSRDLRSRRSLLHPLWLGALALLVLNDHALKGSGLLPGWLTGKLSDLAGLLVAPAALAALLRVSSRRGFLGAHVATGAVFSAINLAPQAARAVEALMALTPLPWRITVDPTDLMALPALL
;
A
#
# COMPACT_ATOMS: atom_id res chain seq x y z
N MET A 1 -3.74 -21.35 -18.16
CA MET A 1 -2.65 -20.39 -18.40
C MET A 1 -3.07 -18.92 -18.51
N SER A 2 -4.30 -18.59 -18.93
CA SER A 2 -4.73 -17.20 -19.23
C SER A 2 -5.05 -16.30 -18.02
N ARG A 3 -5.06 -16.87 -16.81
CA ARG A 3 -5.58 -16.23 -15.59
C ARG A 3 -4.50 -15.46 -14.79
N ASP A 4 -3.28 -15.96 -14.76
CA ASP A 4 -2.11 -15.31 -14.15
C ASP A 4 -1.67 -14.04 -14.92
N LEU A 5 -2.07 -13.92 -16.18
CA LEU A 5 -1.78 -12.75 -17.01
C LEU A 5 -2.50 -11.50 -16.52
N ARG A 6 -3.63 -11.62 -15.81
CA ARG A 6 -4.46 -10.46 -15.43
C ARG A 6 -3.85 -9.69 -14.25
N SER A 7 -3.36 -10.40 -13.23
CA SER A 7 -2.61 -9.81 -12.12
C SER A 7 -1.27 -9.24 -12.59
N ARG A 8 -0.54 -9.96 -13.45
CA ARG A 8 0.71 -9.43 -14.04
C ARG A 8 0.49 -8.19 -14.89
N ARG A 9 -0.60 -8.12 -15.65
CA ARG A 9 -0.96 -6.92 -16.43
C ARG A 9 -1.26 -5.72 -15.54
N SER A 10 -1.89 -5.90 -14.37
CA SER A 10 -2.09 -4.77 -13.45
C SER A 10 -0.77 -4.19 -12.92
N LEU A 11 0.27 -5.01 -12.76
CA LEU A 11 1.60 -4.54 -12.36
C LEU A 11 2.33 -3.76 -13.48
N LEU A 12 1.88 -3.88 -14.72
CA LEU A 12 2.42 -3.13 -15.86
C LEU A 12 1.55 -1.91 -16.22
N HIS A 13 0.47 -1.68 -15.47
CA HIS A 13 -0.39 -0.54 -15.72
C HIS A 13 0.33 0.77 -15.40
N PRO A 14 0.30 1.80 -16.26
CA PRO A 14 1.03 3.05 -16.03
C PRO A 14 0.71 3.71 -14.69
N LEU A 15 -0.54 3.64 -14.24
CA LEU A 15 -0.94 4.15 -12.93
C LEU A 15 -0.28 3.38 -11.78
N TRP A 16 -0.17 2.05 -11.88
CA TRP A 16 0.47 1.24 -10.84
C TRP A 16 1.97 1.50 -10.80
N LEU A 17 2.62 1.58 -11.98
CA LEU A 17 4.04 1.91 -12.09
C LEU A 17 4.34 3.33 -11.57
N GLY A 18 3.49 4.31 -11.91
CA GLY A 18 3.60 5.68 -11.43
C GLY A 18 3.40 5.77 -9.91
N ALA A 19 2.40 5.06 -9.36
CA ALA A 19 2.18 4.98 -7.92
C ALA A 19 3.35 4.29 -7.20
N LEU A 20 3.88 3.20 -7.75
CA LEU A 20 5.06 2.53 -7.18
C LEU A 20 6.28 3.45 -7.21
N ALA A 21 6.54 4.11 -8.34
CA ALA A 21 7.66 5.04 -8.47
C ALA A 21 7.54 6.21 -7.48
N LEU A 22 6.33 6.78 -7.35
CA LEU A 22 6.02 7.81 -6.37
C LEU A 22 6.26 7.30 -4.95
N LEU A 23 5.76 6.10 -4.61
CA LEU A 23 5.92 5.51 -3.28
C LEU A 23 7.40 5.31 -2.93
N VAL A 24 8.18 4.72 -3.84
CA VAL A 24 9.61 4.46 -3.63
C VAL A 24 10.37 5.78 -3.49
N LEU A 25 10.17 6.73 -4.39
CA LEU A 25 10.86 8.03 -4.35
C LEU A 25 10.47 8.82 -3.09
N ASN A 26 9.19 8.84 -2.76
CA ASN A 26 8.68 9.54 -1.59
C ASN A 26 9.28 8.99 -0.31
N ASP A 27 9.23 7.67 -0.13
CA ASP A 27 9.63 7.04 1.12
C ASP A 27 11.15 6.96 1.33
N HIS A 28 11.94 6.93 0.24
CA HIS A 28 13.40 6.81 0.34
C HIS A 28 14.15 8.14 0.14
N ALA A 29 13.56 9.13 -0.55
CA ALA A 29 14.24 10.39 -0.86
C ALA A 29 13.52 11.64 -0.34
N LEU A 30 12.18 11.65 -0.25
CA LEU A 30 11.44 12.85 0.15
C LEU A 30 11.14 12.89 1.65
N LYS A 31 10.77 11.76 2.26
CA LYS A 31 10.56 11.68 3.71
C LYS A 31 11.86 12.03 4.44
N GLY A 32 11.81 13.06 5.29
CA GLY A 32 12.95 13.50 6.10
C GLY A 32 13.99 14.37 5.37
N SER A 33 13.85 14.65 4.08
CA SER A 33 14.80 15.49 3.33
C SER A 33 14.65 17.00 3.60
N GLY A 34 13.53 17.42 4.19
CA GLY A 34 13.18 18.82 4.40
C GLY A 34 12.60 19.53 3.18
N LEU A 35 12.51 18.85 2.02
CA LEU A 35 11.93 19.43 0.79
C LEU A 35 10.41 19.57 0.86
N LEU A 36 9.74 18.65 1.55
CA LEU A 36 8.29 18.64 1.73
C LEU A 36 7.95 18.46 3.22
N PRO A 37 6.80 19.00 3.69
CA PRO A 37 6.33 18.73 5.05
C PRO A 37 6.09 17.23 5.28
N GLY A 38 6.40 16.75 6.49
CA GLY A 38 6.23 15.34 6.86
C GLY A 38 4.79 14.84 6.72
N TRP A 39 3.80 15.69 7.03
CA TRP A 39 2.39 15.33 6.87
C TRP A 39 2.02 15.07 5.40
N LEU A 40 2.59 15.83 4.46
CA LEU A 40 2.30 15.68 3.03
C LEU A 40 2.92 14.40 2.47
N THR A 41 4.18 14.13 2.82
CA THR A 41 4.85 12.88 2.40
C THR A 41 4.21 11.65 3.04
N GLY A 42 3.60 11.77 4.21
CA GLY A 42 2.71 10.76 4.80
C GLY A 42 1.53 10.45 3.88
N LYS A 43 0.68 11.44 3.58
CA LYS A 43 -0.52 11.24 2.74
C LYS A 43 -0.22 10.74 1.33
N LEU A 44 0.89 11.20 0.74
CA LEU A 44 1.33 10.69 -0.57
C LEU A 44 1.70 9.21 -0.51
N SER A 45 2.32 8.78 0.57
CA SER A 45 2.64 7.37 0.83
C SER A 45 1.37 6.54 0.97
N ASP A 46 0.37 7.02 1.71
CA ASP A 46 -0.90 6.32 1.89
C ASP A 46 -1.65 6.12 0.57
N LEU A 47 -1.78 7.20 -0.21
CA LEU A 47 -2.45 7.16 -1.50
C LEU A 47 -1.73 6.20 -2.47
N ALA A 48 -0.41 6.34 -2.59
CA ALA A 48 0.39 5.48 -3.46
C ALA A 48 0.38 4.02 -2.99
N GLY A 49 0.44 3.79 -1.68
CA GLY A 49 0.35 2.47 -1.06
C GLY A 49 -0.98 1.77 -1.36
N LEU A 50 -2.10 2.49 -1.24
CA LEU A 50 -3.43 1.94 -1.55
C LEU A 50 -3.63 1.62 -3.04
N LEU A 51 -2.98 2.35 -3.96
CA LEU A 51 -2.99 2.02 -5.39
C LEU A 51 -2.10 0.81 -5.73
N VAL A 52 -1.00 0.62 -4.99
CA VAL A 52 -0.03 -0.45 -5.26
C VAL A 52 -0.42 -1.77 -4.61
N ALA A 53 -0.86 -1.74 -3.35
CA ALA A 53 -0.98 -2.90 -2.49
C ALA A 53 -1.99 -3.97 -2.96
N PRO A 54 -3.19 -3.65 -3.47
CA PRO A 54 -4.15 -4.68 -3.89
C PRO A 54 -3.64 -5.52 -5.05
N ALA A 55 -3.01 -4.88 -6.04
CA ALA A 55 -2.42 -5.56 -7.19
C ALA A 55 -1.19 -6.39 -6.80
N ALA A 56 -0.34 -5.86 -5.90
CA ALA A 56 0.78 -6.61 -5.35
C ALA A 56 0.32 -7.85 -4.56
N LEU A 57 -0.67 -7.69 -3.67
CA LEU A 57 -1.27 -8.77 -2.90
C LEU A 57 -1.89 -9.83 -3.80
N ALA A 58 -2.67 -9.42 -4.81
CA ALA A 58 -3.26 -10.34 -5.76
C ALA A 58 -2.19 -11.11 -6.56
N ALA A 59 -1.09 -10.46 -6.95
CA ALA A 59 0.01 -11.10 -7.65
C ALA A 59 0.76 -12.10 -6.76
N LEU A 60 1.08 -11.72 -5.51
CA LEU A 60 1.76 -12.59 -4.54
C LEU A 60 0.93 -13.84 -4.23
N LEU A 61 -0.38 -13.68 -4.06
CA LEU A 61 -1.32 -14.77 -3.80
C LEU A 61 -1.77 -15.51 -5.07
N ARG A 62 -1.23 -15.14 -6.25
CA ARG A 62 -1.59 -15.73 -7.56
C ARG A 62 -3.10 -15.71 -7.83
N VAL A 63 -3.77 -14.69 -7.32
CA VAL A 63 -5.21 -14.49 -7.45
C VAL A 63 -5.53 -13.98 -8.85
N SER A 64 -6.49 -14.64 -9.50
CA SER A 64 -6.82 -14.37 -10.89
C SER A 64 -8.32 -14.26 -11.18
N SER A 65 -9.16 -14.46 -10.17
CA SER A 65 -10.59 -14.28 -10.27
C SER A 65 -10.97 -12.83 -9.94
N ARG A 66 -12.04 -12.32 -10.57
CA ARG A 66 -12.56 -10.97 -10.27
C ARG A 66 -12.93 -10.83 -8.79
N ARG A 67 -13.55 -11.87 -8.21
CA ARG A 67 -13.90 -11.91 -6.78
C ARG A 67 -12.66 -11.89 -5.89
N GLY A 68 -11.59 -12.60 -6.27
CA GLY A 68 -10.34 -12.57 -5.52
C GLY A 68 -9.63 -11.22 -5.60
N PHE A 69 -9.70 -10.53 -6.75
CA PHE A 69 -9.15 -9.19 -6.89
C PHE A 69 -9.91 -8.16 -6.03
N LEU A 70 -11.24 -8.27 -5.98
CA LEU A 70 -12.07 -7.53 -5.03
C LEU A 70 -11.68 -7.87 -3.58
N GLY A 71 -11.46 -9.15 -3.28
CA GLY A 71 -10.96 -9.59 -1.98
C GLY A 71 -9.62 -8.95 -1.61
N ALA A 72 -8.70 -8.76 -2.56
CA ALA A 72 -7.45 -8.06 -2.33
C ALA A 72 -7.67 -6.58 -2.01
N HIS A 73 -8.60 -5.89 -2.68
CA HIS A 73 -8.94 -4.50 -2.36
C HIS A 73 -9.53 -4.37 -0.95
N VAL A 74 -10.48 -5.23 -0.61
CA VAL A 74 -11.10 -5.27 0.73
C VAL A 74 -10.05 -5.58 1.79
N ALA A 75 -9.18 -6.56 1.57
CA ALA A 75 -8.12 -6.91 2.50
C ALA A 75 -7.13 -5.76 2.70
N THR A 76 -6.69 -5.10 1.62
CA THR A 76 -5.84 -3.90 1.70
C THR A 76 -6.50 -2.80 2.51
N GLY A 77 -7.76 -2.44 2.20
CA GLY A 77 -8.49 -1.41 2.93
C GLY A 77 -8.70 -1.75 4.41
N ALA A 78 -8.97 -3.03 4.72
CA ALA A 78 -9.13 -3.50 6.09
C ALA A 78 -7.82 -3.41 6.89
N VAL A 79 -6.70 -3.87 6.33
CA VAL A 79 -5.39 -3.77 6.99
C VAL A 79 -4.98 -2.31 7.17
N PHE A 80 -5.14 -1.49 6.12
CA PHE A 80 -4.85 -0.06 6.16
C PHE A 80 -5.69 0.66 7.23
N SER A 81 -6.98 0.32 7.34
CA SER A 81 -7.85 0.90 8.36
C SER A 81 -7.43 0.47 9.77
N ALA A 82 -7.07 -0.81 9.93
CA ALA A 82 -6.65 -1.35 11.23
C ALA A 82 -5.37 -0.69 11.74
N ILE A 83 -4.35 -0.53 10.90
CA ILE A 83 -3.08 0.08 11.31
C ILE A 83 -3.23 1.58 11.66
N ASN A 84 -4.22 2.26 11.07
CA ASN A 84 -4.51 3.66 11.34
C ASN A 84 -5.44 3.92 12.53
N LEU A 85 -6.15 2.88 12.99
CA LEU A 85 -7.09 2.98 14.12
C LEU A 85 -6.58 2.29 15.40
N ALA A 86 -5.68 1.32 15.28
CA ALA A 86 -5.25 0.49 16.40
C ALA A 86 -3.71 0.40 16.49
N PRO A 87 -3.08 0.96 17.54
CA PRO A 87 -1.64 0.83 17.77
C PRO A 87 -1.16 -0.62 17.87
N GLN A 88 -2.02 -1.55 18.31
CA GLN A 88 -1.71 -2.98 18.35
C GLN A 88 -1.57 -3.55 16.94
N ALA A 89 -2.43 -3.15 16.00
CA ALA A 89 -2.36 -3.60 14.61
C ALA A 89 -1.12 -3.03 13.91
N ALA A 90 -0.82 -1.74 14.11
CA ALA A 90 0.40 -1.12 13.61
C ALA A 90 1.65 -1.88 14.08
N ARG A 91 1.77 -2.13 15.40
CA ARG A 91 2.89 -2.90 15.96
C ARG A 91 2.99 -4.33 15.43
N ALA A 92 1.87 -5.01 15.20
CA ALA A 92 1.87 -6.35 14.63
C ALA A 92 2.41 -6.36 13.19
N VAL A 93 2.03 -5.37 12.38
CA VAL A 93 2.55 -5.22 11.01
C VAL A 93 4.03 -4.83 11.03
N GLU A 94 4.44 -3.89 11.90
CA GLU A 94 5.86 -3.55 12.08
C GLU A 94 6.70 -4.78 12.47
N ALA A 95 6.21 -5.61 13.39
CA ALA A 95 6.89 -6.84 13.80
C ALA A 95 7.04 -7.85 12.66
N LEU A 96 6.01 -7.96 11.79
CA LEU A 96 6.09 -8.80 10.60
C LEU A 96 7.11 -8.23 9.60
N MET A 97 7.11 -6.92 9.38
CA MET A 97 8.02 -6.25 8.45
C MET A 97 9.46 -6.23 8.95
N ALA A 98 9.69 -6.33 10.27
CA ALA A 98 11.02 -6.50 10.85
C ALA A 98 11.70 -7.84 10.45
N LEU A 99 10.95 -8.81 9.90
CA LEU A 99 11.52 -10.01 9.27
C LEU A 99 12.14 -9.73 7.90
N THR A 100 11.97 -8.50 7.39
CA THR A 100 12.53 -8.02 6.12
C THR A 100 13.58 -6.94 6.40
N PRO A 101 14.49 -6.65 5.46
CA PRO A 101 15.45 -5.56 5.62
C PRO A 101 14.83 -4.16 5.50
N LEU A 102 13.50 -4.04 5.36
CA LEU A 102 12.83 -2.75 5.18
C LEU A 102 12.45 -2.18 6.56
N PRO A 103 12.98 -1.01 6.97
CA PRO A 103 12.70 -0.42 8.27
C PRO A 103 11.32 0.27 8.27
N TRP A 104 10.25 -0.51 8.45
CA TRP A 104 8.89 0.02 8.48
C TRP A 104 8.58 0.63 9.84
N ARG A 105 8.07 1.87 9.80
CA ARG A 105 7.49 2.57 10.94
C ARG A 105 6.13 3.10 10.54
N ILE A 106 5.11 2.71 11.28
CA ILE A 106 3.71 3.05 11.03
C ILE A 106 3.28 4.07 12.07
N THR A 107 2.86 5.25 11.59
CA THR A 107 2.20 6.24 12.44
C THR A 107 0.72 5.91 12.48
N VAL A 108 0.12 5.90 13.67
CA VAL A 108 -1.32 5.67 13.81
C VAL A 108 -2.03 7.01 13.65
N ASP A 109 -2.60 7.27 12.48
CA ASP A 109 -3.30 8.52 12.17
C ASP A 109 -4.68 8.23 11.53
N PRO A 110 -5.80 8.41 12.25
CA PRO A 110 -7.13 8.20 11.70
C PRO A 110 -7.46 9.09 10.48
N THR A 111 -6.74 10.19 10.29
CA THR A 111 -6.95 11.05 9.11
C THR A 111 -6.41 10.43 7.82
N ASP A 112 -5.56 9.40 7.91
CA ASP A 112 -5.10 8.60 6.75
C ASP A 112 -6.28 7.84 6.08
N LEU A 113 -7.38 7.58 6.82
CA LEU A 113 -8.58 6.94 6.27
C LEU A 113 -9.22 7.73 5.12
N MET A 114 -8.91 9.02 4.98
CA MET A 114 -9.32 9.82 3.82
C MET A 114 -8.76 9.29 2.49
N ALA A 115 -7.71 8.45 2.52
CA ALA A 115 -7.14 7.83 1.33
C ALA A 115 -7.92 6.59 0.85
N LEU A 116 -8.80 6.00 1.68
CA LEU A 116 -9.56 4.78 1.34
C LEU A 116 -10.33 4.82 0.01
N PRO A 117 -10.91 5.95 -0.45
CA PRO A 117 -11.56 6.04 -1.74
C PRO A 117 -10.65 5.72 -2.94
N ALA A 118 -9.32 5.71 -2.77
CA ALA A 118 -8.38 5.28 -3.81
C ALA A 118 -8.50 3.79 -4.19
N LEU A 119 -9.23 2.99 -3.41
CA LEU A 119 -9.51 1.59 -3.68
C LEU A 119 -10.78 1.35 -4.54
N LEU A 120 -11.50 2.41 -4.92
CA LEU A 120 -12.73 2.32 -5.72
C LEU A 120 -12.43 2.31 -7.23
#